data_AF-A0A7X7MNT6-F1
#
_entry.id   AF-A0A7X7MNT6-F1
#
_cell.length_a   1.000
_cell.length_b   1.000
_cell.length_c   1.000
_cell.angle_alpha   90.00
_cell.angle_beta   90.00
_cell.angle_gamma   90.00
#
_symmetry.space_group_name_H-M   'P 1'
#
loop_
_entity.id
_entity.type
_entity.pdbx_description
1 polymer ?
#
loop_
_entity_poly.entity_id
_entity_poly.type
_entity_poly.pdbx_seq_one_letter_code
_entity_poly.pdbx_strand_id
1 'polypeptide(L)'
;MRRNRKKQVHAKVVPSSVAGIFMLMIGLALLYWVMDSKCDVDGQEIRKYEQKLQSIEAEYAREEARWNEKNTPEKLEEAMLQHGIAMSYPSADQVVRMDTSGIPVAGQLSIARFKRSQSATERVVKTLPK
;
A
#
# COMPACT_ATOMS: atom_id res chain seq x y z
N MET A 1 21.00 -28.09 90.44
CA MET A 1 20.58 -26.98 89.56
C MET A 1 21.37 -27.02 88.26
N ARG A 2 20.72 -27.35 87.14
CA ARG A 2 21.36 -27.57 85.83
C ARG A 2 21.33 -26.25 85.05
N ARG A 3 22.49 -25.62 84.87
CA ARG A 3 22.64 -24.30 84.22
C ARG A 3 22.39 -24.43 82.72
N ASN A 4 21.25 -23.91 82.26
CA ASN A 4 20.83 -23.94 80.86
C ASN A 4 21.61 -22.89 80.05
N ARG A 5 22.64 -23.33 79.30
CA ARG A 5 23.46 -22.45 78.47
C ARG A 5 22.76 -22.29 77.12
N LYS A 6 21.96 -21.22 76.97
CA LYS A 6 21.40 -20.80 75.68
C LYS A 6 22.56 -20.66 74.69
N LYS A 7 22.68 -21.59 73.75
CA LYS A 7 23.55 -21.45 72.58
C LYS A 7 23.08 -20.18 71.85
N GLN A 8 23.86 -19.11 71.96
CA GLN A 8 23.74 -18.02 71.02
C GLN A 8 24.15 -18.60 69.66
N VAL A 9 23.14 -18.87 68.85
CA VAL A 9 23.33 -19.18 67.44
C VAL A 9 23.76 -17.84 66.84
N HIS A 10 25.06 -17.61 66.78
CA HIS A 10 25.62 -16.56 65.94
C HIS A 10 25.26 -16.95 64.50
N ALA A 11 24.08 -16.53 64.04
CA ALA A 11 23.79 -16.44 62.63
C ALA A 11 24.90 -15.56 62.06
N LYS A 12 25.83 -16.21 61.37
CA LYS A 12 27.04 -15.61 60.83
C LYS A 12 26.57 -14.58 59.82
N VAL A 13 26.50 -13.32 60.24
CA VAL A 13 25.99 -12.21 59.44
C VAL A 13 26.89 -12.15 58.21
N VAL A 14 26.29 -12.31 57.03
CA VAL A 14 27.01 -12.27 55.76
C VAL A 14 27.75 -10.91 55.69
N PRO A 15 29.03 -10.89 55.30
CA PRO A 15 29.78 -9.64 55.18
C PRO A 15 29.01 -8.66 54.29
N SER A 16 28.90 -7.40 54.71
CA SER A 16 28.15 -6.37 53.98
C SER A 16 28.59 -6.21 52.52
N SER A 17 29.86 -6.48 52.22
CA SER A 17 30.42 -6.52 50.86
C SER A 17 29.79 -7.60 49.98
N VAL A 18 29.58 -8.80 50.52
CA VAL A 18 28.96 -9.92 49.79
C VAL A 18 27.48 -9.63 49.53
N ALA A 19 26.77 -9.07 50.52
CA ALA A 19 25.39 -8.64 50.34
C ALA A 19 25.23 -7.56 49.24
N GLY A 20 26.18 -6.62 49.15
CA GLY A 20 26.23 -5.61 48.09
C GLY A 20 26.39 -6.21 46.69
N ILE A 21 27.27 -7.21 46.54
CA ILE A 21 27.47 -7.91 45.26
C ILE A 21 26.19 -8.65 44.84
N PHE A 22 25.52 -9.33 45.77
CA PHE A 22 24.26 -10.01 45.46
C PHE A 22 23.16 -9.03 45.05
N MET A 23 23.03 -7.88 45.73
CA MET A 23 22.07 -6.86 45.33
C MET A 23 22.38 -6.28 43.95
N LEU A 24 23.65 -6.07 43.62
CA LEU A 24 24.07 -5.61 42.30
C LEU A 24 23.72 -6.65 41.22
N MET A 25 24.00 -7.93 41.47
CA MET A 25 23.67 -9.02 40.54
C MET A 25 22.16 -9.14 40.31
N ILE A 26 21.36 -9.03 41.38
CA ILE A 26 19.90 -9.02 41.28
C ILE A 26 19.42 -7.80 40.49
N GLY A 27 19.99 -6.62 40.75
CA GLY A 27 19.68 -5.40 40.01
C GLY A 27 19.97 -5.52 38.52
N LEU A 28 21.12 -6.08 38.14
CA LEU A 28 21.48 -6.33 36.74
C LEU A 28 20.54 -7.35 36.08
N ALA A 29 20.17 -8.42 36.79
CA ALA A 29 19.25 -9.42 36.26
C ALA A 29 17.85 -8.83 36.02
N LEU A 30 17.35 -8.01 36.95
CA LEU A 30 16.07 -7.31 36.78
C LEU A 30 16.13 -6.30 35.63
N LEU A 31 17.22 -5.54 35.52
CA LEU A 31 17.41 -4.59 34.43
C LEU A 31 17.43 -5.29 33.06
N TYR A 32 18.17 -6.40 32.97
CA TYR A 32 18.22 -7.22 31.76
C TYR A 32 16.82 -7.74 31.40
N TRP A 33 16.07 -8.27 32.38
CA TRP A 33 14.74 -8.78 32.14
C TRP A 33 13.74 -7.70 31.70
N VAL A 34 13.81 -6.50 32.28
CA VAL A 34 12.98 -5.37 31.86
C VAL A 34 13.32 -4.97 30.43
N MET A 35 14.60 -4.93 30.07
CA MET A 35 15.03 -4.61 28.71
C MET A 35 14.53 -5.66 27.71
N ASP A 36 14.68 -6.94 28.04
CA ASP A 36 14.23 -8.06 27.21
C ASP A 36 12.70 -8.02 27.00
N SER A 37 11.94 -7.79 28.08
CA SER A 37 10.49 -7.62 28.00
C SER A 37 10.06 -6.42 27.15
N LYS A 38 10.83 -5.34 27.12
CA LYS A 38 10.54 -4.18 26.27
C LYS A 38 10.78 -4.49 24.79
N CYS A 39 11.90 -5.15 24.48
CA CYS A 39 12.19 -5.61 23.12
C CYS A 39 11.11 -6.55 22.59
N ASP A 40 10.58 -7.45 23.42
CA ASP A 40 9.50 -8.35 23.04
C ASP A 40 8.20 -7.60 22.71
N VAL A 41 7.85 -6.58 23.51
CA VAL A 41 6.66 -5.75 23.26
C VAL A 41 6.80 -4.96 21.96
N ASP A 42 7.94 -4.31 21.76
CA ASP A 42 8.22 -3.54 20.54
C ASP A 42 8.21 -4.45 19.30
N GLY A 43 8.77 -5.66 19.41
CA GLY A 43 8.73 -6.66 18.35
C GLY A 43 7.30 -7.14 18.03
N GLN A 44 6.45 -7.28 19.04
CA GLN A 44 5.04 -7.62 18.82
C GLN A 44 4.27 -6.47 18.15
N GLU A 45 4.56 -5.22 18.50
CA GLU A 45 3.95 -4.07 17.83
C GLU A 45 4.36 -3.98 16.37
N ILE A 46 5.65 -4.13 16.07
CA ILE A 46 6.16 -4.17 14.69
C ILE A 46 5.43 -5.24 13.89
N ARG A 47 5.35 -6.47 14.41
CA ARG A 47 4.65 -7.57 13.73
C ARG A 47 3.17 -7.27 13.48
N LYS A 48 2.49 -6.59 14.41
CA LYS A 48 1.09 -6.16 14.20
C LYS A 48 0.96 -5.16 13.05
N TYR A 49 1.90 -4.21 12.96
CA TYR A 49 1.90 -3.25 11.86
C TYR A 49 2.25 -3.90 10.53
N GLU A 50 3.22 -4.82 10.49
CA GLU A 50 3.55 -5.60 9.30
C GLU A 50 2.36 -6.43 8.81
N GLN A 51 1.65 -7.10 9.72
CA GLN A 51 0.45 -7.87 9.37
C GLN A 51 -0.66 -6.98 8.80
N LYS A 52 -0.88 -5.80 9.38
CA LYS A 52 -1.86 -4.83 8.86
C LYS A 52 -1.48 -4.32 7.47
N LEU A 53 -0.20 -4.06 7.25
CA LEU A 53 0.28 -3.61 5.94
C LEU A 53 0.08 -4.70 4.89
N GLN A 54 0.43 -5.95 5.20
CA GLN A 54 0.19 -7.10 4.34
C GLN A 54 -1.31 -7.31 4.03
N SER A 55 -2.20 -7.13 5.02
CA SER A 55 -3.63 -7.27 4.77
C SER A 55 -4.17 -6.19 3.83
N ILE A 56 -3.75 -4.94 4.03
CA ILE A 56 -4.17 -3.81 3.17
C ILE A 56 -3.62 -3.98 1.76
N GLU A 57 -2.37 -4.39 1.61
CA GLU A 57 -1.76 -4.64 0.30
C GLU A 57 -2.47 -5.77 -0.44
N ALA A 58 -2.86 -6.84 0.27
CA ALA A 58 -3.65 -7.91 -0.30
C ALA A 58 -5.09 -7.51 -0.66
N GLU A 59 -5.68 -6.54 0.04
CA GLU A 59 -6.98 -5.95 -0.32
C GLU A 59 -6.84 -5.06 -1.55
N TYR A 60 -5.83 -4.19 -1.57
CA TYR A 60 -5.51 -3.32 -2.70
C TYR A 60 -5.29 -4.12 -3.98
N ALA A 61 -4.45 -5.17 -3.94
CA ALA A 61 -4.20 -6.02 -5.10
C ALA A 61 -5.48 -6.71 -5.62
N ARG A 62 -6.41 -7.06 -4.72
CA ARG A 62 -7.71 -7.64 -5.10
C ARG A 62 -8.63 -6.61 -5.73
N GLU A 63 -8.67 -5.40 -5.18
CA GLU A 63 -9.45 -4.30 -5.76
C GLU A 63 -8.89 -3.85 -7.10
N GLU A 64 -7.56 -3.76 -7.22
CA GLU A 64 -6.86 -3.45 -8.47
C GLU A 64 -7.16 -4.50 -9.53
N ALA A 65 -7.08 -5.80 -9.19
CA ALA A 65 -7.44 -6.87 -10.11
C ALA A 65 -8.91 -6.78 -10.57
N ARG A 66 -9.84 -6.53 -9.64
CA ARG A 66 -11.27 -6.36 -9.94
C ARG A 66 -11.54 -5.11 -10.78
N TRP A 67 -10.82 -4.03 -10.51
CA TRP A 67 -10.92 -2.78 -11.26
C TRP A 67 -10.38 -2.95 -12.68
N ASN A 68 -9.24 -3.64 -12.83
CA ASN A 68 -8.64 -3.93 -14.10
C ASN A 68 -9.55 -4.84 -14.95
N GLU A 69 -10.14 -5.87 -14.35
CA GLU A 69 -11.13 -6.74 -15.01
C GLU A 69 -12.32 -5.92 -15.55
N LYS A 70 -12.87 -5.01 -14.74
CA LYS A 70 -14.01 -4.16 -15.14
C LYS A 70 -13.67 -3.12 -16.21
N ASN A 71 -12.43 -2.63 -16.24
CA ASN A 71 -11.97 -1.65 -17.22
C ASN A 71 -11.43 -2.27 -18.50
N THR A 72 -11.49 -3.60 -18.65
CA THR A 72 -11.20 -4.20 -19.95
C THR A 72 -12.19 -3.67 -20.99
N PRO A 73 -11.71 -3.31 -22.19
CA PRO A 73 -12.54 -2.67 -23.22
C PRO A 73 -13.73 -3.55 -23.62
N GLU A 74 -13.54 -4.88 -23.63
CA GLU A 74 -14.58 -5.85 -23.95
C GLU A 74 -15.74 -5.82 -22.93
N LYS A 75 -15.43 -5.79 -21.63
CA LYS A 75 -16.43 -5.70 -20.56
C LYS A 75 -17.16 -4.36 -20.57
N LEU A 76 -16.45 -3.28 -20.92
CA LEU A 76 -17.03 -1.96 -21.05
C LEU A 76 -18.02 -1.91 -22.22
N GLU A 77 -17.65 -2.45 -23.39
CA GLU A 77 -18.54 -2.55 -24.55
C GLU A 77 -19.77 -3.42 -24.24
N GLU A 78 -19.59 -4.55 -23.55
CA GLU A 78 -20.70 -5.41 -23.10
C GLU A 78 -21.66 -4.66 -22.16
N ALA A 79 -21.13 -3.92 -21.18
CA ALA A 79 -21.94 -3.13 -20.25
C ALA A 79 -22.65 -1.96 -20.95
N MET A 80 -21.98 -1.28 -21.89
CA MET A 80 -22.58 -0.21 -22.69
C MET A 80 -23.74 -0.74 -23.55
N LEU A 81 -23.57 -1.92 -24.16
CA LEU A 81 -24.63 -2.59 -24.92
C LEU A 81 -25.83 -2.97 -24.04
N GLN A 82 -25.60 -3.45 -22.81
CA GLN A 82 -26.68 -3.72 -21.84
C GLN A 82 -27.50 -2.46 -21.51
N HIS A 83 -26.86 -1.29 -21.50
CA HIS A 83 -27.53 0.00 -21.30
C HIS A 83 -28.06 0.65 -22.58
N GLY A 84 -28.04 -0.07 -23.72
CA GLY A 84 -28.55 0.43 -25.00
C GLY A 84 -27.63 1.43 -25.70
N ILE A 85 -26.38 1.57 -25.24
CA ILE A 85 -25.38 2.44 -25.84
C ILE A 85 -24.54 1.59 -26.79
N ALA A 86 -24.90 1.59 -28.07
CA ALA A 86 -24.11 0.95 -29.13
C ALA A 86 -22.93 1.84 -29.50
N MET A 87 -21.86 1.82 -28.70
CA MET A 87 -20.61 2.53 -28.95
C MET A 87 -19.44 1.57 -28.79
N SER A 88 -18.54 1.55 -29.77
CA SER A 88 -17.29 0.79 -29.73
C SER A 88 -16.13 1.70 -29.33
N TYR A 89 -15.02 1.12 -28.89
CA TYR A 89 -13.80 1.89 -28.66
C TYR A 89 -13.35 2.62 -29.94
N PRO A 90 -12.92 3.89 -29.87
CA PRO A 90 -12.49 4.64 -31.05
C PRO A 90 -11.24 4.02 -31.67
N SER A 91 -11.21 3.90 -32.99
CA SER A 91 -10.04 3.43 -33.72
C SER A 91 -8.93 4.48 -33.71
N ALA A 92 -7.67 4.08 -33.93
CA ALA A 92 -6.50 4.97 -33.82
C ALA A 92 -6.57 6.19 -34.76
N ASP A 93 -7.31 6.10 -35.85
CA ASP A 93 -7.58 7.19 -36.81
C ASP A 93 -8.71 8.13 -36.37
N GLN A 94 -9.44 7.81 -35.30
CA GLN A 94 -10.45 8.67 -34.67
C GLN A 94 -9.89 9.38 -33.42
N VAL A 95 -8.75 8.93 -32.90
CA VAL A 95 -8.10 9.53 -31.73
C VAL A 95 -7.27 10.74 -32.14
N VAL A 96 -7.52 11.87 -31.48
CA VAL A 96 -6.73 13.10 -31.62
C VAL A 96 -5.93 13.33 -30.34
N ARG A 97 -4.61 13.22 -30.43
CA ARG A 97 -3.69 13.53 -29.33
C ARG A 97 -3.45 15.04 -29.30
N MET A 98 -3.74 15.65 -28.16
CA MET A 98 -3.47 17.06 -27.92
C MET A 98 -2.14 17.22 -27.19
N ASP A 99 -1.39 18.27 -27.52
CA ASP A 99 -0.26 18.75 -26.74
C ASP A 99 -0.74 19.52 -25.49
N THR A 100 0.16 19.77 -24.55
CA THR A 100 -0.02 20.63 -23.37
C THR A 100 -0.55 22.02 -23.68
N SER A 101 -0.31 22.50 -24.91
CA SER A 101 -0.82 23.76 -25.46
C SER A 101 -2.26 23.67 -26.00
N GLY A 102 -2.89 22.50 -25.96
CA GLY A 102 -4.23 22.24 -26.53
C GLY A 102 -4.25 22.11 -28.05
N ILE A 103 -3.07 22.11 -28.70
CA ILE A 103 -2.94 21.98 -30.15
C ILE A 103 -2.76 20.49 -30.51
N PRO A 104 -3.44 19.99 -31.55
CA PRO A 104 -3.27 18.60 -31.95
C PRO A 104 -1.86 18.36 -32.52
N VAL A 105 -1.18 17.31 -32.05
CA VAL A 105 0.19 17.00 -32.45
C VAL A 105 0.26 16.74 -33.97
N ALA A 106 1.23 17.35 -34.65
CA ALA A 106 1.41 17.21 -36.10
C ALA A 106 1.74 15.76 -36.51
N GLY A 107 1.30 15.34 -37.70
CA GLY A 107 1.59 14.00 -38.24
C GLY A 107 0.58 12.90 -37.87
N GLN A 108 -0.50 13.23 -37.17
CA GLN A 108 -1.55 12.24 -36.86
C GLN A 108 -2.44 11.91 -38.06
N LEU A 109 -2.72 10.62 -38.23
CA LEU A 109 -3.60 10.09 -39.27
C LEU A 109 -5.04 10.62 -39.16
N SER A 110 -5.52 10.85 -37.94
CA SER A 110 -6.85 11.38 -37.65
C SER A 110 -7.07 12.78 -38.22
N ILE A 111 -6.09 13.67 -38.06
CA ILE A 111 -6.11 15.03 -38.60
C ILE A 111 -6.06 15.01 -40.13
N ALA A 112 -5.24 14.13 -40.71
CA ALA A 112 -5.12 13.99 -42.15
C ALA A 112 -6.44 13.50 -42.77
N ARG A 113 -7.09 12.51 -42.15
CA ARG A 113 -8.40 12.00 -42.57
C ARG A 113 -9.48 13.08 -42.43
N PHE A 114 -9.50 13.82 -41.32
CA PHE A 114 -10.46 14.89 -41.08
C PHE A 114 -10.36 16.03 -42.11
N LYS A 115 -9.15 16.45 -42.46
CA LYS A 115 -8.91 17.44 -43.53
C LYS A 115 -9.35 16.91 -44.90
N ARG A 116 -9.13 15.61 -45.15
CA ARG A 116 -9.58 14.96 -46.39
C ARG A 116 -11.11 14.89 -46.48
N SER A 117 -11.81 14.57 -45.39
CA SER A 117 -13.27 14.57 -45.37
C SER A 117 -13.83 15.97 -45.56
N GLN A 118 -13.32 16.99 -44.86
CA GLN A 118 -13.79 18.38 -45.05
C GLN A 118 -13.65 18.86 -46.50
N SER A 119 -12.49 18.61 -47.12
CA SER A 119 -12.27 19.00 -48.52
C SER A 119 -13.15 18.22 -49.51
N ALA A 120 -13.54 16.99 -49.19
CA ALA A 120 -14.51 16.23 -49.98
C ALA A 120 -15.94 16.81 -49.84
N THR A 121 -16.38 17.12 -48.62
CA THR A 121 -17.70 17.72 -48.37
C THR A 121 -17.83 19.09 -49.02
N GLU A 122 -16.79 19.92 -48.95
CA GLU A 122 -16.78 21.26 -49.55
C GLU A 122 -16.86 21.21 -51.08
N ARG A 123 -16.31 20.17 -51.72
CA ARG A 123 -16.46 19.94 -53.16
C ARG A 123 -17.89 19.55 -53.52
N VAL A 124 -18.53 18.69 -52.74
CA VAL A 124 -19.92 18.23 -53.01
C VAL A 124 -20.93 19.37 -52.87
N VAL A 125 -20.76 20.26 -51.87
CA VAL A 125 -21.63 21.43 -51.69
C VAL A 125 -21.53 22.42 -52.85
N LYS A 126 -20.36 22.55 -53.49
CA LYS A 126 -20.15 23.45 -54.64
C LYS A 126 -20.71 22.90 -55.95
N THR A 127 -21.03 21.61 -56.03
CA THR A 127 -21.52 20.95 -57.26
C THR A 127 -23.03 20.74 -57.29
N LEU A 128 -23.78 21.14 -56.26
CA LEU A 128 -25.25 21.07 -56.29
C LEU A 128 -25.79 22.28 -57.10
N PRO A 129 -26.43 22.07 -58.28
CA PRO A 129 -27.12 23.15 -58.97
C PRO A 129 -28.35 23.57 -58.17
N LYS A 130 -28.61 24.89 -58.18
CA LYS A 130 -29.73 25.55 -57.51
C LYS A 130 -31.07 25.22 -58.16
#